data_AF-A0A7J3XKY0-F1
#
_entry.id   AF-A0A7J3XKY0-F1
#
_cell.length_a   1.000
_cell.length_b   1.000
_cell.length_c   1.000
_cell.angle_alpha   90.00
_cell.angle_beta   90.00
_cell.angle_gamma   90.00
#
_symmetry.space_group_name_H-M   'P 1'
#
loop_
_entity.id
_entity.type
_entity.pdbx_description
1 polymer ?
#
loop_
_entity_poly.entity_id
_entity_poly.type
_entity_poly.pdbx_seq_one_letter_code
_entity_poly.pdbx_strand_id
1 'polypeptide(L)' 'LIIKSSWGSGLLLPQVPVEYGWNSEEFLCHLCLKAGLPATYWLTGKFDIYRFTAEIFAEESPGGNVVKKELKGCEV' A
#
# COMPACT_ATOMS: atom_id res chain seq x y z
N LEU A 1 1.97 0.21 -3.43
CA LEU A 1 1.55 -0.43 -4.71
C LEU A 1 0.38 0.33 -5.31
N ILE A 2 0.22 0.26 -6.63
CA ILE A 2 -0.93 0.82 -7.35
C ILE A 2 -1.51 -0.29 -8.23
N ILE A 3 -2.82 -0.47 -8.21
CA ILE A 3 -3.56 -1.30 -9.17
C ILE A 3 -4.45 -0.42 -10.02
N LYS A 4 -4.53 -0.71 -11.32
CA LYS A 4 -5.42 0.00 -12.26
C LYS A 4 -6.14 -1.02 -13.13
N SER A 5 -7.46 -0.96 -13.18
CA SER A 5 -8.28 -1.70 -14.14
C SER A 5 -9.21 -0.74 -14.89
N SER A 6 -9.99 -1.27 -15.82
CA SER A 6 -11.02 -0.48 -16.52
C SER A 6 -12.14 0.02 -15.60
N TRP A 7 -12.35 -0.61 -14.43
CA TRP A 7 -13.42 -0.27 -13.50
C TRP A 7 -12.97 0.68 -12.38
N GLY A 8 -11.67 0.77 -12.10
CA GLY A 8 -11.17 1.61 -11.02
C GLY A 8 -9.67 1.48 -10.78
N SER A 9 -9.16 2.28 -9.85
CA SER A 9 -7.75 2.26 -9.44
C SER A 9 -7.60 2.42 -7.94
N GLY A 10 -6.64 1.69 -7.36
CA GLY A 10 -6.34 1.70 -5.94
C GLY A 10 -4.86 1.96 -5.71
N LEU A 11 -4.54 2.71 -4.66
CA LEU A 11 -3.17 2.96 -4.21
C LEU A 11 -3.10 2.74 -2.71
N LEU A 12 -2.06 2.04 -2.27
CA LEU A 12 -1.69 1.90 -0.87
C LEU A 12 -0.21 2.23 -0.69
N LEU A 13 0.07 3.05 0.33
CA LEU A 13 1.42 3.51 0.65
C LEU A 13 2.27 2.38 1.25
N PRO A 14 3.61 2.44 1.13
CA PRO A 14 4.50 1.38 1.60
C PRO A 14 4.40 1.08 3.11
N GLN A 15 4.04 2.06 3.94
CA GLN A 15 3.90 1.85 5.39
C GLN A 15 2.65 1.07 5.77
N VAL A 16 1.59 1.11 4.95
CA VAL A 16 0.30 0.50 5.30
C VAL A 16 0.43 -1.00 5.58
N PRO A 17 1.00 -1.84 4.70
CA PRO A 17 1.13 -3.27 5.01
C PRO A 17 2.00 -3.54 6.23
N VAL A 18 2.99 -2.69 6.53
CA VAL A 18 3.85 -2.82 7.72
C VAL A 18 3.07 -2.49 9.00
N GLU A 19 2.31 -1.39 9.01
CA GLU A 19 1.51 -0.95 10.15
C GLU A 19 0.40 -1.93 10.52
N TYR A 20 -0.20 -2.59 9.51
CA TYR A 20 -1.27 -3.57 9.71
C TYR A 20 -0.78 -5.03 9.77
N GLY A 21 0.53 -5.28 9.60
CA GLY A 21 1.10 -6.62 9.62
C GLY A 21 0.63 -7.53 8.47
N TRP A 22 0.32 -6.94 7.31
CA TRP A 22 -0.18 -7.68 6.15
C TRP A 22 0.94 -8.38 5.40
N ASN A 23 0.68 -9.62 5.00
CA ASN A 23 1.51 -10.31 4.02
C ASN A 23 1.23 -9.79 2.59
N SER A 24 1.98 -10.29 1.61
CA SER A 24 1.84 -9.85 0.20
C SER A 24 0.45 -10.12 -0.40
N GLU A 25 -0.21 -11.22 -0.03
CA GLU A 25 -1.54 -11.55 -0.55
C GLU A 25 -2.60 -10.64 0.07
N GLU A 26 -2.55 -10.42 1.39
CA GLU A 26 -3.43 -9.48 2.09
C GLU A 26 -3.28 -8.07 1.52
N PHE A 27 -2.04 -7.64 1.25
CA PHE A 27 -1.78 -6.35 0.65
C PHE A 27 -2.43 -6.19 -0.73
N LEU A 28 -2.34 -7.21 -1.59
CA LEU A 28 -2.98 -7.21 -2.91
C LEU A 28 -4.51 -7.27 -2.81
N CYS A 29 -5.05 -8.03 -1.85
CA CYS A 29 -6.48 -8.09 -1.58
C CYS A 29 -7.04 -6.72 -1.16
N HIS A 30 -6.39 -6.07 -0.19
CA HIS A 30 -6.78 -4.72 0.25
C HIS A 30 -6.58 -3.66 -0.83
N LEU A 31 -5.57 -3.82 -1.69
CA LEU A 31 -5.35 -2.95 -2.84
C LEU A 31 -6.50 -3.07 -3.87
N CYS A 32 -7.00 -4.28 -4.13
CA CYS A 32 -8.18 -4.50 -4.98
C CYS A 32 -9.43 -3.84 -4.39
N LEU A 33 -9.67 -4.03 -3.09
CA LEU A 33 -10.79 -3.38 -2.40
C LEU A 33 -10.71 -1.86 -2.47
N LYS A 34 -9.49 -1.30 -2.34
CA LYS A 34 -9.25 0.15 -2.48
C LYS A 34 -9.57 0.66 -3.89
N ALA A 35 -9.44 -0.19 -4.90
CA ALA A 35 -9.79 0.11 -6.29
C ALA A 35 -11.29 -0.10 -6.61
N GLY A 36 -12.11 -0.49 -5.63
CA GLY A 36 -13.52 -0.85 -5.84
C GLY A 36 -13.71 -2.21 -6.52
N LEU A 37 -12.69 -3.08 -6.49
CA LEU A 37 -12.70 -4.41 -7.10
C LEU A 37 -12.90 -5.49 -6.03
N PRO A 38 -13.40 -6.68 -6.39
CA PRO A 38 -13.41 -7.84 -5.48
C PRO A 38 -12.00 -8.11 -4.90
N ALA A 39 -11.91 -8.54 -3.64
CA ALA A 39 -10.63 -8.76 -2.97
C ALA A 39 -9.68 -9.70 -3.76
N THR A 40 -10.23 -10.75 -4.38
CA THR A 40 -9.46 -11.73 -5.16
C THR A 40 -9.27 -11.34 -6.63
N TYR A 41 -9.65 -10.12 -7.04
CA TYR A 41 -9.58 -9.69 -8.44
C TYR A 41 -8.15 -9.69 -9.00
N TRP A 42 -7.13 -9.56 -8.16
CA TRP A 42 -5.73 -9.66 -8.57
C TRP A 42 -5.32 -11.05 -9.08
N LEU A 43 -6.10 -12.10 -8.80
CA LEU A 43 -5.81 -13.47 -9.26
C LEU A 43 -6.27 -13.72 -10.70
N THR A 44 -7.41 -13.16 -11.10
CA THR A 44 -8.11 -13.54 -12.34
C THR A 44 -8.49 -12.35 -13.22
N GLY A 45 -8.36 -11.13 -12.71
CA GLY A 45 -8.77 -9.91 -13.37
C GLY A 45 -7.79 -9.43 -14.44
N LYS A 46 -8.23 -8.45 -15.22
CA LYS A 46 -7.37 -7.70 -16.14
C LYS A 46 -7.04 -6.34 -15.53
N PHE A 47 -5.77 -6.16 -15.16
CA PHE A 47 -5.29 -4.95 -14.49
C PHE A 47 -3.82 -4.72 -14.80
N ASP A 48 -3.39 -3.48 -14.61
CA ASP A 48 -1.99 -3.10 -14.52
C ASP A 48 -1.61 -2.95 -13.05
N ILE A 49 -0.40 -3.37 -12.71
CA ILE A 49 0.17 -3.21 -11.37
C ILE A 49 1.47 -2.40 -11.44
N TYR A 50 1.60 -1.42 -10.54
CA TYR A 50 2.77 -0.56 -10.46
C TYR A 50 3.34 -0.58 -9.04
N ARG A 51 4.67 -0.59 -8.95
CA ARG A 51 5.42 -0.51 -7.71
C ARG A 51 6.09 0.85 -7.59
N PHE A 52 6.05 1.41 -6.38
CA PHE A 52 6.74 2.65 -6.03
C PHE A 52 7.28 2.53 -4.59
N THR A 53 8.26 3.36 -4.29
CA THR A 53 8.81 3.54 -2.95
C THR A 53 8.56 4.98 -2.49
N ALA A 54 8.71 5.24 -1.20
CA ALA A 54 8.56 6.56 -0.62
C ALA A 54 9.53 6.74 0.55
N GLU A 55 9.98 7.97 0.77
CA GLU A 55 10.61 8.38 2.02
C GLU A 55 9.56 9.08 2.89
N ILE A 56 9.51 8.75 4.17
CA ILE A 56 8.48 9.24 5.09
C ILE A 56 9.13 10.17 6.10
N PHE A 57 8.57 11.37 6.23
CA PHE A 57 8.94 12.36 7.24
C PHE A 57 7.70 12.71 8.05
N ALA A 58 7.84 12.79 9.37
CA ALA A 58 6.73 13.10 10.27
C ALA A 58 7.20 13.98 11.44
N GLU A 59 6.31 14.82 11.94
CA GLU A 59 6.55 15.59 13.17
C GLU A 59 6.51 14.67 14.40
N GLU A 60 7.42 14.87 15.35
CA GLU A 60 7.41 14.15 16.64
C GLU A 60 6.26 14.58 17.55
N SER A 61 5.83 15.83 17.43
CA SER A 61 4.69 16.45 18.12
C SER A 61 4.12 17.58 17.25
N PRO A 62 2.86 18.02 17.43
CA PRO A 62 2.27 19.07 16.60
C PRO A 62 3.14 20.34 16.56
N GLY A 63 3.68 20.68 15.38
CA GLY A 63 4.58 21.82 15.18
C GLY A 63 5.99 21.64 15.75
N GLY A 64 6.36 20.41 16.12
CA GLY A 64 7.69 20.03 16.62
C GLY A 64 8.68 19.71 15.49
N ASN A 65 9.75 18.99 15.83
CA ASN A 65 10.78 18.60 14.87
C ASN A 65 10.24 17.58 13.86
N VAL A 66 10.63 17.71 12.59
CA VAL A 66 10.36 16.74 11.54
C VAL A 66 11.49 15.72 11.49
N VAL A 67 11.15 14.44 11.64
CA VAL A 67 12.11 13.33 11.62
C VAL A 67 11.79 12.36 10.49
N LYS A 68 12.82 11.73 9.92
CA LYS A 68 12.67 10.65 8.93
C LYS A 68 12.21 9.38 9.65
N LYS A 69 11.14 8.75 9.16
CA LYS A 69 10.67 7.44 9.62
C LYS A 69 11.26 6.34 8.76
N GLU A 70 12.00 5.45 9.41
CA GLU A 70 12.47 4.20 8.81
C GLU A 70 11.37 3.14 8.92
N LEU A 71 10.97 2.56 7.79
CA LEU A 71 10.06 1.41 7.78
C LEU A 71 10.90 0.14 7.95
N LYS A 72 10.64 -0.61 9.02
CA LYS A 72 11.17 -1.97 9.12
C LYS A 72 10.48 -2.81 8.03
N GLY A 73 11.28 -3.42 7.16
CA GLY A 73 10.76 -4.29 6.10
C GLY A 73 9.96 -5.45 6.70
N CYS A 74 9.04 -6.00 5.92
CA CYS A 74 8.37 -7.24 6.28
C CYS A 74 9.43 -8.37 6.23
N GLU A 75 9.64 -9.08 7.33
CA GLU A 75 10.45 -10.31 7.34
C GLU A 75 9.75 -11.34 6.43
N VAL A 76 10.49 -11.87 5.45
CA VAL A 76 10.02 -12.87 4.48
C VAL A 76 10.20 -14.29 5.01
#